data_AF-A0A9P0CSB8-F1
#
_entry.id   AF-A0A9P0CSB8-F1
#
_cell.length_a   1.000
_cell.length_b   1.000
_cell.length_c   1.000
_cell.angle_alpha   90.00
_cell.angle_beta   90.00
_cell.angle_gamma   90.00
#
_symmetry.space_group_name_H-M   'P 1'
#
loop_
_entity.id
_entity.type
_entity.pdbx_description
1 polymer ?
#
loop_
_entity_poly.entity_id
_entity_poly.type
_entity_poly.pdbx_seq_one_letter_code
_entity_poly.pdbx_strand_id
1 'polypeptide(L)'
;MNKNMTTVLRLYKNSFKYLNIAPKSIVVTRQTQKYFSSYQRVNAKQIGPFGWFLLVIPVSTFSLGVWQVQRKKWKEGLLFDLKEKTTSDPVKLPPNLEDFKQLEYKPVHVRGTFLHDKELYLGPRSLLVQGDASTKSSLVSGSAIGSQGYLVITPLKLEDRDETILVNRGWVPYKFKDPKTRQSSQVSGVVDVIGIARTHENRPTFTMKNKEGSNTYFYRDLEHMSAVTGASPIYLDATTDFDIPNGPVGGQTRISLRNEHMSYILTWFSLCGATSYMWFKQFVK
;
A
#
# COMPACT_ATOMS: atom_id res chain seq x y z
N MET A 1 44.56 -38.56 -34.83
CA MET A 1 45.46 -39.66 -35.26
C MET A 1 46.74 -39.01 -35.76
N ASN A 2 47.64 -38.63 -34.85
CA ASN A 2 48.74 -39.44 -34.33
C ASN A 2 49.79 -39.75 -35.40
N LYS A 3 50.95 -39.08 -35.35
CA LYS A 3 52.25 -39.73 -35.14
C LYS A 3 53.42 -38.74 -35.37
N ASN A 4 54.43 -38.87 -34.51
CA ASN A 4 55.83 -38.46 -34.71
C ASN A 4 56.33 -37.18 -34.02
N MET A 5 55.99 -37.12 -32.73
CA MET A 5 56.79 -36.57 -31.64
C MET A 5 58.12 -37.34 -31.45
N THR A 6 59.03 -37.39 -32.43
CA THR A 6 60.28 -38.19 -32.28
C THR A 6 61.50 -37.79 -33.13
N THR A 7 61.61 -36.57 -33.66
CA THR A 7 62.75 -36.25 -34.56
C THR A 7 63.58 -35.00 -34.23
N VAL A 8 63.11 -34.06 -33.41
CA VAL A 8 63.89 -32.82 -33.14
C VAL A 8 64.81 -32.93 -31.92
N LEU A 9 64.68 -33.98 -31.10
CA LEU A 9 65.58 -34.26 -29.96
C LEU A 9 66.96 -34.86 -30.35
N ARG A 10 67.30 -34.89 -31.65
CA ARG A 10 68.53 -35.54 -32.15
C ARG A 10 69.61 -34.59 -32.71
N LEU A 11 69.40 -33.27 -32.67
CA LEU A 11 70.37 -32.30 -33.22
C LEU A 11 71.10 -31.44 -32.17
N TYR A 12 70.98 -31.73 -30.87
CA TYR A 12 71.65 -30.95 -29.82
C TYR A 12 72.54 -31.78 -28.90
N LYS A 13 73.06 -32.92 -29.39
CA LYS A 13 73.82 -33.87 -28.55
C LYS A 13 75.27 -34.13 -28.97
N ASN A 14 75.86 -33.33 -29.86
CA ASN A 14 77.17 -33.68 -30.43
C ASN A 14 78.14 -32.51 -30.71
N SER A 15 78.15 -31.45 -29.89
CA SER A 15 79.30 -30.54 -29.90
C SER A 15 79.44 -29.78 -28.59
N PHE A 16 79.94 -30.45 -27.55
CA PHE A 16 80.63 -29.82 -26.41
C PHE A 16 81.44 -30.90 -25.69
N LYS A 17 82.33 -31.57 -26.45
CA LYS A 17 83.57 -32.13 -25.89
C LYS A 17 84.57 -30.97 -25.94
N TYR A 18 85.30 -30.76 -24.85
CA TYR A 18 86.28 -29.70 -24.61
C TYR A 18 85.73 -28.37 -24.09
N LEU A 19 85.36 -28.35 -22.80
CA LEU A 19 85.67 -27.25 -21.88
C LEU A 19 85.46 -27.76 -20.46
N ASN A 20 86.55 -28.18 -19.81
CA ASN A 20 86.61 -28.45 -18.39
C ASN A 20 86.38 -27.13 -17.63
N ILE A 21 85.15 -26.91 -17.16
CA ILE A 21 84.86 -25.89 -16.17
C ILE A 21 84.03 -26.56 -15.07
N ALA A 22 84.57 -26.55 -13.86
CA ALA A 22 83.99 -27.12 -12.66
C ALA A 22 82.52 -26.68 -12.43
N PRO A 23 81.68 -27.49 -11.77
CA PRO A 23 80.32 -27.10 -11.45
C PRO A 23 80.34 -25.95 -10.44
N LYS A 24 80.22 -24.70 -10.90
CA LYS A 24 79.77 -23.62 -10.02
C LYS A 24 78.33 -23.95 -9.66
N SER A 25 78.13 -24.37 -8.42
CA SER A 25 76.83 -24.39 -7.78
C SER A 25 76.10 -23.11 -8.14
N ILE A 26 74.99 -23.23 -8.86
CA ILE A 26 74.06 -22.12 -9.03
C ILE A 26 73.46 -21.94 -7.64
N VAL A 27 74.13 -21.14 -6.81
CA VAL A 27 73.55 -20.58 -5.61
C VAL A 27 72.43 -19.68 -6.13
N VAL A 28 71.21 -20.20 -6.11
CA VAL A 28 70.01 -19.37 -6.23
C VAL A 28 70.06 -18.46 -5.01
N THR A 29 70.64 -17.28 -5.20
CA THR A 29 70.85 -16.29 -4.16
C THR A 29 69.48 -16.00 -3.55
N ARG A 30 69.38 -15.94 -2.22
CA ARG A 30 68.17 -15.48 -1.48
C ARG A 30 67.52 -14.21 -2.06
N GLN A 31 68.29 -13.42 -2.82
CA GLN A 31 67.82 -12.25 -3.53
C GLN A 31 66.79 -12.56 -4.62
N THR A 32 66.96 -13.59 -5.47
CA THR A 32 66.00 -13.86 -6.57
C THR A 32 64.65 -14.37 -6.04
N GLN A 33 64.66 -15.11 -4.93
CA GLN A 33 63.44 -15.52 -4.22
C GLN A 33 62.74 -14.32 -3.58
N LYS A 34 63.50 -13.33 -3.09
CA LYS A 34 62.95 -12.02 -2.64
C LYS A 34 62.30 -11.25 -3.79
N TYR A 35 62.88 -11.24 -4.99
CA TYR A 35 62.32 -10.54 -6.14
C TYR A 35 61.01 -11.18 -6.67
N PHE A 36 60.89 -12.50 -6.65
CA PHE A 36 59.64 -13.17 -7.04
C PHE A 36 58.52 -12.99 -5.99
N SER A 37 58.87 -13.05 -4.70
CA SER A 37 57.91 -12.78 -3.61
C SER A 37 57.44 -11.32 -3.52
N SER A 38 58.24 -10.38 -4.04
CA SER A 38 57.88 -8.95 -4.07
C SER A 38 57.02 -8.58 -5.28
N TYR A 39 57.07 -9.35 -6.38
CA TYR A 39 56.11 -9.20 -7.48
C TYR A 39 54.74 -9.80 -7.17
N GLN A 40 54.63 -10.81 -6.31
CA GLN A 40 53.32 -11.27 -5.80
C GLN A 40 52.73 -10.36 -4.72
N ARG A 41 53.49 -9.37 -4.23
CA ARG A 41 52.99 -8.26 -3.41
C ARG A 41 52.72 -7.02 -4.28
N VAL A 42 52.08 -7.18 -5.44
CA VAL A 42 51.33 -6.04 -5.99
C VAL A 42 50.22 -5.76 -4.99
N ASN A 43 50.29 -4.60 -4.33
CA ASN A 43 49.41 -4.13 -3.26
C ASN A 43 47.94 -4.59 -3.41
N ALA A 44 47.59 -5.76 -2.88
CA ALA A 44 46.23 -6.01 -2.45
C ALA A 44 46.02 -5.10 -1.25
N LYS A 45 45.44 -3.92 -1.48
CA LYS A 45 45.12 -2.92 -0.46
C LYS A 45 44.29 -3.64 0.60
N GLN A 46 44.91 -4.04 1.71
CA GLN A 46 44.20 -4.78 2.76
C GLN A 46 43.13 -3.86 3.33
N ILE A 47 41.87 -4.25 3.14
CA ILE A 47 40.72 -3.51 3.63
C ILE A 47 40.76 -3.58 5.16
N GLY A 48 41.13 -2.47 5.80
CA GLY A 48 41.14 -2.37 7.26
C GLY A 48 39.74 -2.54 7.86
N PRO A 49 39.63 -2.75 9.18
CA PRO A 49 38.35 -2.95 9.87
C PRO A 49 37.34 -1.81 9.63
N PHE A 50 37.83 -0.58 9.47
CA PHE A 50 37.00 0.57 9.09
C PHE A 50 36.37 0.44 7.69
N GLY A 51 37.11 -0.11 6.72
CA GLY A 51 36.59 -0.38 5.39
C GLY A 51 35.45 -1.40 5.44
N TRP A 52 35.61 -2.47 6.24
CA TRP A 52 34.53 -3.43 6.46
C TRP A 52 33.32 -2.83 7.18
N PHE A 53 33.55 -1.96 8.17
CA PHE A 53 32.48 -1.26 8.86
C PHE A 53 31.62 -0.38 7.92
N LEU A 54 32.24 0.27 6.93
CA LEU A 54 31.51 1.11 5.98
C LEU A 54 30.52 0.32 5.09
N LEU A 55 30.66 -1.01 4.95
CA LEU A 55 29.70 -1.85 4.23
C LEU A 55 28.37 -2.02 4.97
N VAL A 56 28.30 -1.68 6.27
CA VAL A 56 27.04 -1.71 7.03
C VAL A 56 25.98 -0.80 6.40
N ILE A 57 26.39 0.34 5.82
CA ILE A 57 25.49 1.31 5.19
C ILE A 57 24.81 0.73 3.93
N PRO A 58 25.54 0.23 2.90
CA PRO A 58 24.89 -0.38 1.74
C PRO A 58 24.09 -1.64 2.11
N VAL A 59 24.55 -2.45 3.07
CA VAL A 59 23.80 -3.64 3.53
C VAL A 59 22.48 -3.27 4.20
N SER A 60 22.48 -2.26 5.08
CA SER A 60 21.26 -1.81 5.76
C SER A 60 20.26 -1.15 4.80
N THR A 61 20.74 -0.29 3.90
CA THR A 61 19.90 0.36 2.89
C THR A 61 19.32 -0.64 1.88
N PHE A 62 20.09 -1.66 1.48
CA PHE A 62 19.56 -2.77 0.68
C PHE A 62 18.46 -3.54 1.41
N SER A 63 18.68 -3.90 2.68
CA SER A 63 17.70 -4.61 3.51
C SER A 63 16.41 -3.80 3.67
N LEU A 64 16.52 -2.49 3.90
CA LEU A 64 15.38 -1.57 3.94
C LEU A 64 14.65 -1.47 2.59
N GLY A 65 15.38 -1.45 1.48
CA GLY A 65 14.81 -1.50 0.12
C GLY A 65 13.99 -2.77 -0.11
N VAL A 66 14.54 -3.94 0.24
CA VAL A 66 13.85 -5.24 0.16
C VAL A 66 12.59 -5.25 1.03
N TRP A 67 12.69 -4.77 2.27
CA TRP A 67 11.54 -4.69 3.17
C TRP A 67 10.43 -3.78 2.60
N GLN A 68 10.77 -2.64 2.00
CA GLN A 68 9.78 -1.76 1.36
C GLN A 68 9.07 -2.44 0.20
N VAL A 69 9.77 -3.24 -0.61
CA VAL A 69 9.17 -4.03 -1.71
C VAL A 69 8.18 -5.06 -1.16
N GLN A 70 8.57 -5.81 -0.13
CA GLN A 70 7.68 -6.79 0.52
C GLN A 70 6.46 -6.10 1.15
N ARG A 71 6.67 -4.97 1.83
CA ARG A 71 5.60 -4.18 2.46
C ARG A 71 4.61 -3.65 1.43
N LYS A 72 5.11 -3.22 0.26
CA LYS A 72 4.28 -2.80 -0.88
C LYS A 72 3.42 -3.97 -1.39
N LYS A 73 4.03 -5.13 -1.67
CA LYS A 73 3.29 -6.33 -2.13
C LYS A 73 2.20 -6.76 -1.16
N TRP A 74 2.50 -6.75 0.15
CA TRP A 74 1.52 -7.05 1.18
C TRP A 74 0.33 -6.08 1.14
N LYS A 75 0.56 -4.77 0.98
CA LYS A 75 -0.52 -3.79 0.84
C LYS A 75 -1.32 -3.96 -0.45
N GLU A 76 -0.66 -4.31 -1.55
CA GLU A 76 -1.32 -4.57 -2.83
C GLU A 76 -2.24 -5.80 -2.72
N GLY A 77 -1.81 -6.85 -2.01
CA GLY A 77 -2.65 -7.99 -1.68
C GLY A 77 -3.91 -7.59 -0.90
N LEU A 78 -3.77 -6.78 0.15
CA LEU A 78 -4.94 -6.27 0.91
C LEU A 78 -5.91 -5.46 0.04
N LEU A 79 -5.38 -4.63 -0.87
CA LEU A 79 -6.23 -3.86 -1.78
C LEU A 79 -6.95 -4.77 -2.78
N PHE A 80 -6.28 -5.81 -3.25
CA PHE A 80 -6.87 -6.82 -4.13
C PHE A 80 -8.02 -7.56 -3.42
N ASP A 81 -7.79 -8.06 -2.20
CA ASP A 81 -8.81 -8.74 -1.41
C ASP A 81 -10.03 -7.85 -1.16
N LEU A 82 -9.81 -6.56 -0.86
CA LEU A 82 -10.90 -5.59 -0.67
C LEU A 82 -11.66 -5.29 -1.96
N LYS A 83 -10.95 -5.22 -3.09
CA LYS A 83 -11.57 -5.01 -4.40
C LYS A 83 -12.42 -6.22 -4.77
N GLU A 84 -11.93 -7.44 -4.54
CA GLU A 84 -12.66 -8.68 -4.78
C GLU A 84 -13.94 -8.73 -3.94
N LYS A 85 -13.86 -8.42 -2.64
CA LYS A 85 -15.04 -8.35 -1.76
C LYS A 85 -16.07 -7.33 -2.25
N THR A 86 -15.63 -6.11 -2.57
CA THR A 86 -16.53 -5.02 -3.01
C THR A 86 -17.17 -5.28 -4.37
N THR A 87 -16.54 -6.11 -5.22
CA THR A 87 -17.04 -6.43 -6.58
C THR A 87 -17.78 -7.78 -6.63
N SER A 88 -17.93 -8.47 -5.49
CA SER A 88 -18.67 -9.74 -5.43
C SER A 88 -20.18 -9.54 -5.64
N ASP A 89 -20.88 -10.61 -6.03
CA ASP A 89 -22.32 -10.53 -6.26
C ASP A 89 -23.08 -10.11 -4.99
N PRO A 90 -24.09 -9.22 -5.09
CA PRO A 90 -24.86 -8.79 -3.93
C PRO A 90 -25.54 -9.95 -3.21
N VAL A 91 -25.32 -10.03 -1.90
CA VAL A 91 -25.97 -11.02 -1.03
C VAL A 91 -27.19 -10.43 -0.34
N LYS A 92 -28.12 -11.28 0.10
CA LYS A 92 -29.24 -10.82 0.93
C LYS A 92 -28.76 -10.45 2.33
N LEU A 93 -29.39 -9.45 2.95
CA LEU A 93 -29.11 -9.07 4.32
C LEU A 93 -29.45 -10.22 5.28
N PRO A 94 -28.52 -10.73 6.10
CA PRO A 94 -28.80 -11.77 7.06
C PRO A 94 -29.72 -11.25 8.19
N PRO A 95 -30.42 -12.14 8.90
CA PRO A 95 -31.25 -11.77 10.06
C PRO A 95 -30.43 -11.46 11.32
N ASN A 96 -29.18 -11.92 11.39
CA ASN A 96 -28.33 -11.77 12.57
C ASN A 96 -27.21 -10.74 12.33
N LEU A 97 -26.96 -9.90 13.33
CA LEU A 97 -25.87 -8.90 13.33
C LEU A 97 -24.48 -9.55 13.24
N GLU A 98 -24.27 -10.72 13.85
CA GLU A 98 -22.97 -11.41 13.80
C GLU A 98 -22.63 -11.90 12.39
N ASP A 99 -23.64 -12.37 11.65
CA ASP A 99 -23.47 -12.74 10.25
C ASP A 99 -23.26 -11.50 9.37
N PHE A 100 -23.92 -10.38 9.70
CA PHE A 100 -23.73 -9.11 9.02
C PHE A 100 -22.28 -8.60 9.15
N LYS A 101 -21.64 -8.73 10.33
CA LYS A 101 -20.23 -8.34 10.52
C LYS A 101 -19.29 -9.10 9.60
N GLN A 102 -19.61 -10.35 9.23
CA GLN A 102 -18.82 -11.14 8.28
C GLN A 102 -18.95 -10.65 6.82
N LEU A 103 -19.94 -9.82 6.54
CA LEU A 103 -20.18 -9.22 5.24
C LEU A 103 -19.48 -7.87 5.06
N GLU A 104 -18.64 -7.41 6.00
CA GLU A 104 -17.93 -6.14 5.85
C GLU A 104 -17.20 -6.06 4.48
N TYR A 105 -17.40 -4.95 3.77
CA TYR A 105 -16.94 -4.69 2.39
C TYR A 105 -17.65 -5.48 1.29
N LYS A 106 -18.66 -6.30 1.57
CA LYS A 106 -19.45 -6.99 0.54
C LYS A 106 -20.71 -6.19 0.16
N PRO A 107 -21.14 -6.25 -1.11
CA PRO A 107 -22.43 -5.71 -1.50
C PRO A 107 -23.58 -6.52 -0.89
N VAL A 108 -24.56 -5.80 -0.37
CA VAL A 108 -25.78 -6.34 0.22
C VAL A 108 -26.98 -5.68 -0.45
N HIS A 109 -27.93 -6.51 -0.88
CA HIS A 109 -29.19 -6.07 -1.46
C HIS A 109 -30.28 -6.03 -0.39
N VAL A 110 -30.96 -4.88 -0.29
CA VAL A 110 -32.10 -4.66 0.60
C VAL A 110 -33.23 -3.93 -0.12
N ARG A 111 -34.46 -4.18 0.32
CA ARG A 111 -35.66 -3.52 -0.21
C ARG A 111 -36.48 -2.95 0.94
N GLY A 112 -36.94 -1.70 0.81
CA GLY A 112 -37.63 -1.04 1.90
C GLY A 112 -38.06 0.39 1.60
N THR A 113 -38.58 1.09 2.62
CA THR A 113 -39.00 2.49 2.52
C THR A 113 -38.12 3.38 3.39
N PHE A 114 -37.66 4.51 2.84
CA PHE A 114 -36.84 5.47 3.58
C PHE A 114 -37.68 6.29 4.57
N LEU A 115 -37.17 6.43 5.79
CA LEU A 115 -37.70 7.30 6.84
C LEU A 115 -36.97 8.64 6.81
N HIS A 116 -37.38 9.50 5.87
CA HIS A 116 -36.73 10.80 5.60
C HIS A 116 -36.86 11.80 6.74
N ASP A 117 -37.82 11.61 7.65
CA ASP A 117 -38.01 12.40 8.87
C ASP A 117 -36.86 12.20 9.88
N LYS A 118 -36.13 11.09 9.77
CA LYS A 118 -35.04 10.70 10.69
C LYS A 118 -33.66 10.77 10.05
N GLU A 119 -33.49 11.64 9.06
CA GLU A 119 -32.22 11.76 8.35
C GLU A 119 -31.08 12.33 9.23
N LEU A 120 -29.90 11.71 9.15
CA LEU A 120 -28.67 12.10 9.82
C LEU A 120 -27.61 12.49 8.79
N TYR A 121 -26.64 13.31 9.21
CA TYR A 121 -25.56 13.82 8.37
C TYR A 121 -24.20 13.44 8.94
N LEU A 122 -23.30 12.90 8.12
CA LEU A 122 -21.92 12.62 8.50
C LEU A 122 -20.97 13.54 7.74
N GLY A 123 -20.28 14.44 8.43
CA GLY A 123 -19.41 15.44 7.81
C GLY A 123 -18.63 16.31 8.79
N PRO A 124 -17.79 17.23 8.25
CA PRO A 124 -17.59 17.50 6.84
C PRO A 124 -16.83 16.37 6.10
N ARG A 125 -17.22 16.10 4.85
CA ARG A 125 -16.56 15.17 3.91
C ARG A 125 -16.39 15.83 2.54
N SER A 126 -15.29 15.52 1.86
CA SER A 126 -15.10 15.87 0.45
C SER A 126 -15.71 14.81 -0.45
N LEU A 127 -16.31 15.23 -1.56
CA LEU A 127 -16.78 14.33 -2.61
C LEU A 127 -15.62 13.46 -3.11
N LEU A 128 -15.86 12.15 -3.23
CA LEU A 128 -14.98 11.25 -3.96
C LEU A 128 -15.38 11.28 -5.44
N VAL A 129 -14.46 11.74 -6.28
CA VAL A 129 -14.57 11.59 -7.73
C VAL A 129 -13.91 10.25 -8.09
N GLN A 130 -14.51 9.47 -8.99
CA GLN A 130 -13.95 8.19 -9.43
C GLN A 130 -12.51 8.40 -9.93
N GLY A 131 -11.56 7.66 -9.38
CA GLY A 131 -10.11 7.84 -9.61
C GLY A 131 -9.35 8.51 -8.45
N ASP A 132 -10.04 9.23 -7.57
CA ASP A 132 -9.45 9.96 -6.43
C ASP A 132 -9.50 9.20 -5.10
N ALA A 133 -9.27 7.88 -5.12
CA ALA A 133 -8.97 7.13 -3.89
C ALA A 133 -7.73 7.70 -3.16
N SER A 134 -6.93 8.51 -3.85
CA SER A 134 -5.86 9.35 -3.28
C SER A 134 -6.35 10.71 -2.82
N THR A 135 -7.47 10.81 -2.09
CA THR A 135 -7.72 12.04 -1.33
C THR A 135 -6.66 12.11 -0.25
N LYS A 136 -5.59 12.85 -0.55
CA LYS A 136 -4.48 13.16 0.34
C LYS A 136 -5.08 13.45 1.71
N SER A 137 -4.76 12.60 2.69
CA SER A 137 -4.98 12.87 4.11
C SER A 137 -4.05 14.02 4.54
N SER A 138 -4.20 15.16 3.87
CA SER A 138 -3.40 16.35 4.06
C SER A 138 -4.02 17.09 5.23
N LEU A 139 -3.26 17.22 6.31
CA LEU A 139 -3.58 18.10 7.43
C LEU A 139 -3.58 19.59 7.02
N VAL A 140 -3.33 19.88 5.73
CA VAL A 140 -3.43 21.20 5.10
C VAL A 140 -4.51 21.14 4.02
N SER A 141 -5.78 21.10 4.44
CA SER A 141 -6.97 21.13 3.57
C SER A 141 -7.32 22.57 3.16
N GLY A 142 -6.36 23.28 2.56
CA GLY A 142 -6.47 24.70 2.21
C GLY A 142 -6.60 24.99 0.72
N SER A 143 -6.91 24.02 -0.17
CA SER A 143 -6.98 24.30 -1.61
C SER A 143 -8.11 23.55 -2.34
N ALA A 144 -9.26 24.22 -2.40
CA ALA A 144 -9.85 24.75 -3.63
C ALA A 144 -10.36 23.84 -4.77
N ILE A 145 -10.41 22.50 -4.67
CA ILE A 145 -11.14 21.68 -5.66
C ILE A 145 -11.88 20.55 -4.95
N GLY A 146 -13.16 20.77 -4.65
CA GLY A 146 -14.04 19.82 -3.96
C GLY A 146 -14.73 20.51 -2.80
N SER A 147 -15.95 20.99 -3.04
CA SER A 147 -16.80 21.58 -2.01
C SER A 147 -16.90 20.67 -0.79
N GLN A 148 -16.86 21.23 0.41
CA GLN A 148 -17.19 20.47 1.61
C GLN A 148 -18.68 20.10 1.57
N GLY A 149 -18.99 18.89 1.99
CA GLY A 149 -20.36 18.38 2.03
C GLY A 149 -20.56 17.37 3.14
N TYR A 150 -21.67 16.65 3.06
CA TYR A 150 -22.11 15.70 4.06
C TYR A 150 -22.53 14.41 3.39
N LEU A 151 -22.27 13.30 4.05
CA LEU A 151 -22.92 12.03 3.74
C LEU A 151 -24.31 12.03 4.37
N VAL A 152 -25.31 11.69 3.58
CA VAL A 152 -26.72 11.61 3.99
C VAL A 152 -27.02 10.18 4.43
N ILE A 153 -27.34 10.00 5.70
CA ILE A 153 -27.68 8.71 6.30
C ILE A 153 -29.18 8.74 6.59
N THR A 154 -29.93 7.86 5.95
CA THR A 154 -31.38 7.76 6.12
C THR A 154 -31.73 6.36 6.61
N PRO A 155 -32.53 6.22 7.68
CA PRO A 155 -33.05 4.92 8.09
C PRO A 155 -33.96 4.33 6.99
N LEU A 156 -33.80 3.05 6.70
CA LEU A 156 -34.61 2.29 5.75
C LEU A 156 -35.40 1.24 6.52
N LYS A 157 -36.73 1.36 6.53
CA LYS A 157 -37.61 0.32 7.05
C LYS A 157 -37.69 -0.80 6.01
N LEU A 158 -37.24 -1.99 6.37
CA LEU A 158 -37.23 -3.14 5.48
C LEU A 158 -38.65 -3.61 5.15
N GLU A 159 -38.86 -4.13 3.94
CA GLU A 159 -40.15 -4.67 3.49
C GLU A 159 -40.34 -6.12 3.93
N ASP A 160 -39.25 -6.90 4.01
CA ASP A 160 -39.27 -8.33 4.34
C ASP A 160 -39.48 -8.62 5.83
N ARG A 161 -39.22 -7.65 6.71
CA ARG A 161 -39.27 -7.79 8.17
C ARG A 161 -39.46 -6.44 8.87
N ASP A 162 -39.96 -6.46 10.10
CA ASP A 162 -40.12 -5.25 10.92
C ASP A 162 -38.78 -4.81 11.57
N GLU A 163 -37.81 -4.52 10.71
CA GLU A 163 -36.49 -4.03 11.09
C GLU A 163 -36.17 -2.77 10.30
N THR A 164 -35.52 -1.81 10.95
CA THR A 164 -35.04 -0.59 10.30
C THR A 164 -33.53 -0.58 10.34
N ILE A 165 -32.87 -0.26 9.23
CA ILE A 165 -31.40 -0.22 9.14
C ILE A 165 -30.92 1.17 8.71
N LEU A 166 -29.65 1.48 8.90
CA LEU A 166 -29.05 2.74 8.45
C LEU A 166 -28.48 2.59 7.04
N VAL A 167 -28.85 3.49 6.14
CA VAL A 167 -28.31 3.52 4.78
C VAL A 167 -27.69 4.89 4.52
N ASN A 168 -26.40 4.93 4.24
CA ASN A 168 -25.75 6.08 3.68
C ASN A 168 -26.06 6.17 2.19
N ARG A 169 -26.92 7.11 1.84
CA ARG A 169 -27.41 7.33 0.48
C ARG A 169 -26.36 8.00 -0.42
N GLY A 170 -25.34 8.62 0.17
CA GLY A 170 -24.30 9.29 -0.59
C GLY A 170 -23.97 10.70 -0.12
N TRP A 171 -23.12 11.37 -0.88
CA TRP A 171 -22.62 12.70 -0.57
C TRP A 171 -23.48 13.80 -1.20
N VAL A 172 -23.72 14.87 -0.44
CA VAL A 172 -24.33 16.12 -0.92
C VAL A 172 -23.44 17.32 -0.58
N PRO A 173 -23.35 18.34 -1.45
CA PRO A 173 -22.68 19.59 -1.12
C PRO A 173 -23.41 20.29 0.02
N TYR A 174 -22.71 21.17 0.76
CA TYR A 174 -23.29 21.92 1.88
C TYR A 174 -24.65 22.58 1.56
N LYS A 175 -24.80 23.13 0.35
CA LYS A 175 -26.04 23.79 -0.12
C LYS A 175 -27.25 22.85 -0.19
N PHE A 176 -27.02 21.55 -0.38
CA PHE A 176 -28.06 20.52 -0.47
C PHE A 176 -28.20 19.69 0.81
N LYS A 177 -27.64 20.16 1.94
CA LYS A 177 -27.81 19.51 3.24
C LYS A 177 -29.29 19.45 3.63
N ASP A 178 -30.01 20.58 3.55
CA ASP A 178 -31.43 20.65 3.92
C ASP A 178 -32.28 19.82 2.94
N PRO A 179 -33.09 18.84 3.42
CA PRO A 179 -33.98 18.05 2.59
C PRO A 179 -34.88 18.87 1.67
N LYS A 180 -35.31 20.07 2.10
CA LYS A 180 -36.16 20.98 1.32
C LYS A 180 -35.49 21.46 0.03
N THR A 181 -34.16 21.50 0.00
CA THR A 181 -33.39 21.91 -1.18
C THR A 181 -33.17 20.78 -2.18
N ARG A 182 -33.56 19.54 -1.84
CA ARG A 182 -33.38 18.33 -2.65
C ARG A 182 -34.62 17.41 -2.62
N GLN A 183 -35.81 17.99 -2.76
CA GLN A 183 -37.08 17.26 -2.72
C GLN A 183 -37.15 16.13 -3.77
N SER A 184 -36.53 16.30 -4.94
CA SER A 184 -36.43 15.24 -5.97
C SER A 184 -35.70 13.99 -5.47
N SER A 185 -34.84 14.12 -4.45
CA SER A 185 -34.14 13.00 -3.83
C SER A 185 -34.93 12.35 -2.68
N GLN A 186 -36.08 12.89 -2.29
CA GLN A 186 -36.91 12.36 -1.21
C GLN A 186 -37.89 11.31 -1.76
N VAL A 187 -37.34 10.22 -2.29
CA VAL A 187 -38.11 9.14 -2.95
C VAL A 187 -39.13 8.56 -1.97
N SER A 188 -40.40 8.49 -2.36
CA SER A 188 -41.46 7.87 -1.60
C SER A 188 -41.70 6.43 -2.06
N GLY A 189 -42.16 5.58 -1.13
CA GLY A 189 -42.47 4.18 -1.40
C GLY A 189 -41.26 3.24 -1.29
N VAL A 190 -41.44 2.02 -1.80
CA VAL A 190 -40.47 0.94 -1.68
C VAL A 190 -39.39 1.10 -2.75
N VAL A 191 -38.13 1.02 -2.31
CA VAL A 191 -36.93 1.11 -3.15
C VAL A 191 -36.06 -0.13 -2.98
N ASP A 192 -35.37 -0.52 -4.05
CA ASP A 192 -34.29 -1.50 -4.02
C ASP A 192 -32.95 -0.76 -3.89
N VAL A 193 -32.16 -1.15 -2.90
CA VAL A 193 -30.86 -0.55 -2.59
C VAL A 193 -29.80 -1.63 -2.54
N ILE A 194 -28.75 -1.44 -3.33
CA ILE A 194 -27.50 -2.17 -3.20
C ILE A 194 -26.54 -1.28 -2.42
N GLY A 195 -25.97 -1.81 -1.34
CA GLY A 195 -25.01 -1.07 -0.54
C GLY A 195 -23.90 -1.95 0.00
N ILE A 196 -22.72 -1.36 0.19
CA ILE A 196 -21.57 -2.03 0.80
C ILE A 196 -21.78 -2.07 2.31
N ALA A 197 -21.72 -3.27 2.89
CA ALA A 197 -21.82 -3.43 4.34
C ALA A 197 -20.58 -2.87 5.04
N ARG A 198 -20.81 -2.07 6.10
CA ARG A 198 -19.75 -1.45 6.87
C ARG A 198 -20.04 -1.55 8.37
N THR A 199 -19.04 -1.95 9.15
CA THR A 199 -19.14 -2.13 10.61
C THR A 199 -18.83 -0.84 11.37
N HIS A 200 -19.05 -0.80 12.69
CA HIS A 200 -18.81 0.38 13.53
C HIS A 200 -17.41 0.98 13.35
N GLU A 201 -17.31 2.31 13.34
CA GLU A 201 -16.03 3.03 13.26
C GLU A 201 -15.66 3.61 14.63
N ASN A 202 -14.52 3.16 15.17
CA ASN A 202 -13.97 3.78 16.37
C ASN A 202 -13.64 5.24 16.10
N ARG A 203 -13.96 6.09 17.08
CA ARG A 203 -13.63 7.53 17.07
C ARG A 203 -12.13 7.74 16.79
N PRO A 204 -11.75 8.46 15.72
CA PRO A 204 -10.36 8.82 15.50
C PRO A 204 -9.86 9.81 16.56
N THR A 205 -8.59 9.68 16.98
CA THR A 205 -7.99 10.45 18.07
C THR A 205 -8.12 11.97 17.91
N PHE A 206 -8.03 12.47 16.67
CA PHE A 206 -8.04 13.90 16.34
C PHE A 206 -9.39 14.40 15.80
N THR A 207 -10.48 13.66 15.99
CA THR A 207 -11.83 14.07 15.55
C THR A 207 -12.63 14.65 16.71
N MET A 208 -13.52 15.61 16.47
CA MET A 208 -14.41 16.15 17.51
C MET A 208 -15.42 15.09 18.00
N LYS A 209 -15.89 15.19 19.25
CA LYS A 209 -16.94 14.29 19.75
C LYS A 209 -18.26 14.61 19.07
N ASN A 210 -19.06 13.58 18.77
CA ASN A 210 -20.42 13.78 18.31
C ASN A 210 -21.21 14.47 19.43
N LYS A 211 -22.07 15.42 19.07
CA LYS A 211 -22.90 16.15 20.04
C LYS A 211 -24.24 15.43 20.18
N GLU A 212 -24.63 15.16 21.42
CA GLU A 212 -25.95 14.61 21.72
C GLU A 212 -27.05 15.57 21.24
N GLY A 213 -28.15 15.02 20.71
CA GLY A 213 -29.25 15.79 20.13
C GLY A 213 -28.97 16.44 18.77
N SER A 214 -27.76 16.36 18.23
CA SER A 214 -27.46 16.82 16.87
C SER A 214 -27.75 15.72 15.85
N ASN A 215 -28.31 16.10 14.70
CA ASN A 215 -28.40 15.22 13.53
C ASN A 215 -27.10 15.20 12.70
N THR A 216 -26.03 15.87 13.15
CA THR A 216 -24.74 15.95 12.45
C THR A 216 -23.64 15.27 13.25
N TYR A 217 -22.94 14.35 12.60
CA TYR A 217 -21.91 13.48 13.16
C TYR A 217 -20.58 13.69 12.44
N PHE A 218 -19.46 13.50 13.14
CA PHE A 218 -18.11 13.62 12.59
C PHE A 218 -17.48 12.25 12.25
N TYR A 219 -17.91 11.21 12.97
CA TYR A 219 -17.53 9.82 12.76
C TYR A 219 -18.76 8.93 12.91
N ARG A 220 -18.68 7.72 12.36
CA ARG A 220 -19.81 6.79 12.27
C ARG A 220 -19.99 6.00 13.56
N ASP A 221 -20.77 6.59 14.46
CA ASP A 221 -21.17 5.98 15.72
C ASP A 221 -22.49 5.22 15.54
N LEU A 222 -22.38 3.95 15.13
CA LEU A 222 -23.57 3.15 14.80
C LEU A 222 -24.52 2.97 15.97
N GLU A 223 -24.01 2.79 17.19
CA GLU A 223 -24.85 2.57 18.36
C GLU A 223 -25.70 3.81 18.65
N HIS A 224 -25.07 4.99 18.68
CA HIS A 224 -25.78 6.24 18.94
C HIS A 224 -26.73 6.60 17.79
N MET A 225 -26.31 6.47 16.53
CA MET A 225 -27.16 6.74 15.37
C MET A 225 -28.40 5.83 15.36
N SER A 226 -28.21 4.56 15.70
CA SER A 226 -29.29 3.56 15.78
C SER A 226 -30.26 3.88 16.90
N ALA A 227 -29.75 4.22 18.09
CA ALA A 227 -30.58 4.61 19.24
C ALA A 227 -31.46 5.84 18.95
N VAL A 228 -30.90 6.86 18.27
CA VAL A 228 -31.64 8.10 17.93
C VAL A 228 -32.72 7.84 16.87
N THR A 229 -32.47 6.94 15.92
CA THR A 229 -33.38 6.68 14.80
C THR A 229 -34.38 5.56 15.08
N GLY A 230 -34.10 4.69 16.06
CA GLY A 230 -34.81 3.43 16.29
C GLY A 230 -34.44 2.34 15.28
N ALA A 231 -33.28 2.47 14.63
CA ALA A 231 -32.75 1.46 13.71
C ALA A 231 -31.93 0.39 14.46
N SER A 232 -31.72 -0.75 13.84
CA SER A 232 -30.67 -1.71 14.19
C SER A 232 -29.29 -1.15 13.82
N PRO A 233 -28.20 -1.56 14.51
CA PRO A 233 -26.81 -1.15 14.23
C PRO A 233 -26.22 -1.79 12.96
N ILE A 234 -27.00 -1.80 11.89
CA ILE A 234 -26.67 -2.28 10.55
C ILE A 234 -26.52 -1.04 9.67
N TYR A 235 -25.41 -0.96 8.93
CA TYR A 235 -25.08 0.19 8.10
C TYR A 235 -24.60 -0.20 6.71
N LEU A 236 -25.24 0.37 5.69
CA LEU A 236 -24.90 0.17 4.28
C LEU A 236 -24.49 1.48 3.62
N ASP A 237 -23.38 1.48 2.88
CA ASP A 237 -23.04 2.57 1.95
C ASP A 237 -23.64 2.27 0.57
N ALA A 238 -24.63 3.05 0.13
CA ALA A 238 -25.27 2.85 -1.17
C ALA A 238 -24.25 2.94 -2.32
N THR A 239 -24.35 2.01 -3.27
CA THR A 239 -23.57 2.02 -4.52
C THR A 239 -24.07 3.12 -5.45
N THR A 240 -23.35 3.35 -6.55
CA THR A 240 -23.72 4.35 -7.58
C THR A 240 -25.03 4.04 -8.29
N ASP A 241 -25.57 2.83 -8.13
CA ASP A 241 -26.83 2.40 -8.74
C ASP A 241 -28.04 3.17 -8.18
N PHE A 242 -27.86 3.86 -7.06
CA PHE A 242 -28.88 4.68 -6.39
C PHE A 242 -28.65 6.20 -6.55
N ASP A 243 -27.97 6.62 -7.61
CA ASP A 243 -27.75 8.05 -7.89
C ASP A 243 -29.02 8.73 -8.42
N ILE A 244 -29.48 9.75 -7.69
CA ILE A 244 -30.62 10.58 -8.09
C ILE A 244 -30.10 11.93 -8.58
N PRO A 245 -30.55 12.46 -9.72
CA PRO A 245 -30.18 13.80 -10.17
C PRO A 245 -30.43 14.87 -9.10
N ASN A 246 -29.41 15.67 -8.79
CA ASN A 246 -29.40 16.66 -7.70
C ASN A 246 -29.63 16.06 -6.29
N GLY A 247 -29.50 14.75 -6.13
CA GLY A 247 -29.58 14.03 -4.87
C GLY A 247 -28.20 13.62 -4.32
N PRO A 248 -28.18 12.81 -3.26
CA PRO A 248 -26.96 12.20 -2.75
C PRO A 248 -26.24 11.39 -3.83
N VAL A 249 -24.93 11.59 -3.95
CA VAL A 249 -24.05 10.84 -4.85
C VAL A 249 -23.54 9.60 -4.11
N GLY A 250 -23.96 8.41 -4.53
CA GLY A 250 -23.55 7.12 -4.00
C GLY A 250 -22.10 6.76 -4.28
N GLY A 251 -21.70 5.54 -3.90
CA GLY A 251 -20.34 5.03 -4.14
C GLY A 251 -19.25 5.76 -3.33
N GLN A 252 -19.61 6.38 -2.21
CA GLN A 252 -18.69 7.20 -1.39
C GLN A 252 -17.89 6.39 -0.37
N THR A 253 -17.86 5.06 -0.49
CA THR A 253 -17.06 4.19 0.37
C THR A 253 -15.57 4.44 0.12
N ARG A 254 -14.90 5.06 1.11
CA ARG A 254 -13.45 5.29 1.05
C ARG A 254 -12.69 4.01 1.39
N ILE A 255 -12.15 3.36 0.37
CA ILE A 255 -11.14 2.31 0.53
C ILE A 255 -9.82 2.86 0.02
N SER A 256 -9.11 3.62 0.87
CA SER A 256 -7.80 4.16 0.51
C SER A 256 -6.71 3.64 1.44
N LEU A 257 -5.78 2.89 0.84
CA LEU A 257 -4.50 2.54 1.45
C LEU A 257 -3.45 3.47 0.86
N ARG A 258 -2.87 4.35 1.68
CA ARG A 258 -1.79 5.26 1.22
C ARG A 258 -0.61 4.45 0.70
N ASN A 259 -0.21 4.72 -0.54
CA ASN A 259 0.87 4.03 -1.25
C ASN A 259 1.97 5.00 -1.67
N GLU A 260 2.95 5.21 -0.78
CA GLU A 260 4.16 6.01 -1.06
C GLU A 260 5.38 5.12 -1.28
N HIS A 261 5.20 3.79 -1.40
CA HIS A 261 6.32 2.85 -1.29
C HIS A 261 7.32 2.96 -2.44
N MET A 262 6.90 3.40 -3.62
CA MET A 262 7.79 3.49 -4.79
C MET A 262 8.92 4.50 -4.60
N SER A 263 8.62 5.68 -4.06
CA SER A 263 9.63 6.72 -3.83
C SER A 263 10.66 6.26 -2.79
N TYR A 264 10.21 5.64 -1.70
CA TYR A 264 11.10 5.05 -0.69
C TYR A 264 11.96 3.92 -1.26
N ILE A 265 11.39 3.01 -2.06
CA ILE A 265 12.13 1.94 -2.73
C ILE A 265 13.27 2.55 -3.56
N LEU A 266 12.98 3.57 -4.36
CA LEU A 266 13.97 4.26 -5.18
C LEU A 266 15.05 4.92 -4.30
N THR A 267 14.67 5.61 -3.23
CA THR A 267 15.62 6.24 -2.29
C THR A 267 16.57 5.22 -1.67
N TRP A 268 16.05 4.12 -1.13
CA TRP A 268 16.87 3.11 -0.45
C TRP A 268 17.82 2.39 -1.40
N PHE A 269 17.37 2.01 -2.60
CA PHE A 269 18.25 1.41 -3.60
C PHE A 269 19.25 2.41 -4.20
N SER A 270 18.89 3.69 -4.33
CA SER A 270 19.82 4.73 -4.77
C SER A 270 20.93 4.96 -3.74
N LEU A 271 20.58 5.02 -2.45
CA LEU A 271 21.55 5.14 -1.36
C LEU A 271 22.46 3.90 -1.28
N CYS A 272 21.90 2.69 -1.44
CA CYS A 272 22.67 1.46 -1.52
C CYS A 272 23.68 1.51 -2.67
N GLY A 273 23.25 1.90 -3.88
CA GLY A 273 24.11 1.99 -5.05
C GLY A 273 25.22 3.03 -4.87
N ALA A 274 24.88 4.23 -4.41
CA ALA A 274 25.84 5.32 -4.21
C ALA A 274 26.91 4.96 -3.16
N THR A 275 26.48 4.42 -2.01
CA THR A 275 27.40 4.06 -0.91
C THR A 275 28.27 2.86 -1.28
N SER A 276 27.73 1.87 -2.00
CA SER A 276 28.50 0.75 -2.55
C SER A 276 29.55 1.23 -3.57
N TYR A 277 29.18 2.16 -4.45
CA TYR A 277 30.10 2.73 -5.44
C TYR A 277 31.23 3.53 -4.78
N MET A 278 30.91 4.36 -3.79
CA MET A 278 31.91 5.10 -3.02
C MET A 278 32.89 4.15 -2.32
N TRP A 279 32.38 3.08 -1.71
CA TRP A 279 33.21 2.06 -1.08
C TRP A 279 34.14 1.38 -2.09
N PHE A 280 33.60 0.94 -3.23
CA PHE A 280 34.37 0.32 -4.30
C PHE A 280 35.49 1.23 -4.82
N LYS A 281 35.18 2.50 -5.08
CA LYS A 281 36.16 3.49 -5.55
C LYS A 281 37.26 3.77 -4.52
N GLN A 282 36.98 3.66 -3.23
CA GLN A 282 37.92 4.00 -2.16
C GLN A 282 38.87 2.84 -1.82
N PHE A 283 38.36 1.60 -1.85
CA PHE A 283 39.06 0.43 -1.31
C PHE A 283 39.48 -0.59 -2.37
N VAL A 284 38.81 -0.67 -3.51
CA VAL A 284 39.08 -1.66 -4.56
C VAL A 284 39.79 -1.04 -5.77
N LYS A 285 39.36 0.15 -6.20
CA LYS A 285 39.99 0.92 -7.27
C LYS A 285 40.98 1.94 -6.70
#